data_AF-A0A659XY84-F1
#
_entry.id   AF-A0A659XY84-F1
#
_cell.length_a   1.000
_cell.length_b   1.000
_cell.length_c   1.000
_cell.angle_alpha   90.00
_cell.angle_beta   90.00
_cell.angle_gamma   90.00
#
_symmetry.space_group_name_H-M   'P 1'
#
loop_
_entity.id
_entity.type
_entity.pdbx_description
1 polymer ?
#
loop_
_entity_poly.entity_id
_entity_poly.type
_entity_poly.pdbx_seq_one_letter_code
_entity_poly.pdbx_strand_id
1 'polypeptide(L)'
;VEEVGRDPIRFMMLYRKNDAPLDFDFAKVTEQSKDNPVFYVQYASARCHSVFRQASEQLGEANFDRDRLVASVASLTDEGEIGLIRKLAEYPRLIESAALALEPHRLAFYLYDLASSFHA
;
A
#
# COMPACT_ATOMS: atom_id res chain seq x y z
N VAL A 1 -17.09 -12.64 8.07
CA VAL A 1 -15.78 -12.49 8.75
C VAL A 1 -15.04 -13.81 8.78
N GLU A 2 -15.71 -14.92 9.10
CA GLU A 2 -15.08 -16.25 9.20
C GLU A 2 -14.49 -16.75 7.87
N GLU A 3 -15.09 -16.45 6.72
CA GLU A 3 -14.58 -16.93 5.41
C GLU A 3 -13.53 -16.04 4.73
N VAL A 4 -13.53 -14.73 4.96
CA VAL A 4 -12.68 -13.74 4.23
C VAL A 4 -11.68 -13.04 5.14
N GLY A 5 -11.92 -13.07 6.46
CA GLY A 5 -11.17 -12.26 7.42
C GLY A 5 -11.70 -10.83 7.53
N ARG A 6 -11.35 -10.19 8.63
CA ARG A 6 -11.85 -8.84 9.00
C ARG A 6 -11.24 -7.73 8.15
N ASP A 7 -10.00 -7.89 7.69
CA ASP A 7 -9.25 -6.80 7.05
C ASP A 7 -9.67 -6.57 5.58
N PRO A 8 -9.88 -7.61 4.75
CA PRO A 8 -10.46 -7.44 3.41
C PRO A 8 -11.85 -6.79 3.44
N ILE A 9 -12.69 -7.19 4.40
CA ILE A 9 -14.02 -6.60 4.59
C ILE A 9 -13.90 -5.11 4.91
N ARG A 10 -13.07 -4.73 5.89
CA ARG A 10 -12.85 -3.32 6.27
C ARG A 10 -12.32 -2.51 5.10
N PHE A 11 -11.35 -3.03 4.36
CA PHE A 11 -10.77 -2.34 3.23
C PHE A 11 -11.82 -2.12 2.13
N MET A 12 -12.60 -3.14 1.76
CA MET A 12 -13.66 -2.98 0.75
C MET A 12 -14.76 -2.01 1.18
N MET A 13 -15.13 -2.01 2.46
CA MET A 13 -16.10 -1.03 2.97
C MET A 13 -15.56 0.40 2.87
N LEU A 14 -14.25 0.60 3.04
CA LEU A 14 -13.56 1.88 2.97
C LEU A 14 -13.16 2.29 1.54
N TYR A 15 -12.99 1.36 0.60
CA TYR A 15 -12.52 1.66 -0.77
C TYR A 15 -13.64 2.22 -1.67
N ARG A 16 -14.35 3.23 -1.17
CA ARG A 16 -15.46 3.94 -1.83
C ARG A 16 -15.81 5.19 -1.01
N LYS A 17 -16.43 6.19 -1.65
CA LYS A 17 -16.92 7.36 -0.92
C LYS A 17 -18.01 6.97 0.08
N ASN A 18 -18.13 7.74 1.16
CA ASN A 18 -19.07 7.49 2.26
C ASN A 18 -20.53 7.67 1.87
N ASP A 19 -20.81 8.43 0.81
CA ASP A 19 -22.14 8.67 0.24
C ASP A 19 -22.51 7.67 -0.87
N ALA A 20 -21.59 6.80 -1.27
CA ALA A 20 -21.84 5.80 -2.31
C ALA A 20 -22.58 4.57 -1.74
N PRO A 21 -23.51 3.96 -2.51
CA PRO A 21 -24.13 2.69 -2.14
C PRO A 21 -23.08 1.58 -2.00
N LEU A 22 -23.34 0.60 -1.11
CA LEU A 22 -22.46 -0.55 -0.91
C LEU A 22 -22.91 -1.67 -1.82
N ASP A 23 -22.14 -1.89 -2.88
CA ASP A 23 -22.25 -3.10 -3.69
C ASP A 23 -21.18 -4.08 -3.20
N PHE A 24 -21.55 -4.93 -2.23
CA PHE A 24 -20.65 -5.92 -1.67
C PHE A 24 -20.78 -7.24 -2.44
N ASP A 25 -19.78 -7.52 -3.25
CA ASP A 25 -19.66 -8.78 -3.98
C ASP A 25 -18.58 -9.65 -3.31
N PHE A 26 -19.02 -10.72 -2.65
CA PHE A 26 -18.15 -11.65 -1.94
C PHE A 26 -17.07 -12.25 -2.84
N ALA A 27 -17.42 -12.61 -4.09
CA ALA A 27 -16.49 -13.23 -5.01
C ALA A 27 -15.32 -12.28 -5.33
N LYS A 28 -15.62 -10.99 -5.54
CA LYS A 28 -14.61 -9.94 -5.76
C LYS A 28 -13.69 -9.75 -4.56
N VAL A 29 -14.21 -9.85 -3.34
CA VAL A 29 -13.37 -9.69 -2.14
C VAL A 29 -12.37 -10.83 -1.98
N THR A 30 -12.75 -12.05 -2.37
CA THR A 30 -11.89 -13.24 -2.30
C THR A 30 -10.96 -13.44 -3.50
N GLU A 31 -11.15 -12.66 -4.56
CA GLU A 31 -10.40 -12.80 -5.79
C GLU A 31 -8.91 -12.44 -5.60
N GLN A 32 -8.01 -13.32 -6.04
CA GLN A 32 -6.56 -13.10 -5.97
C GLN A 32 -6.03 -12.54 -7.30
N SER A 33 -6.56 -11.39 -7.69
CA SER A 33 -6.21 -10.72 -8.95
C SER A 33 -5.84 -9.26 -8.72
N LYS A 34 -5.24 -8.65 -9.75
CA LYS A 34 -4.88 -7.22 -9.71
C LYS A 34 -6.11 -6.30 -9.69
N ASP A 35 -7.27 -6.82 -10.06
CA ASP A 35 -8.53 -6.09 -10.09
C ASP A 35 -9.17 -5.99 -8.69
N ASN A 36 -8.76 -6.85 -7.74
CA ASN A 36 -9.14 -6.74 -6.34
C ASN A 36 -8.19 -5.77 -5.60
N PRO A 37 -8.66 -4.59 -5.16
CA PRO A 37 -7.80 -3.59 -4.52
C PRO A 37 -7.22 -4.06 -3.18
N VAL A 38 -7.93 -4.97 -2.46
CA VAL A 38 -7.41 -5.56 -1.23
C VAL A 38 -6.18 -6.42 -1.54
N PHE A 39 -6.33 -7.35 -2.48
CA PHE A 39 -5.25 -8.24 -2.89
C PHE A 39 -4.07 -7.44 -3.43
N TYR A 40 -4.34 -6.43 -4.25
CA TYR A 40 -3.32 -5.60 -4.87
C TYR A 40 -2.42 -4.89 -3.83
N VAL A 41 -3.04 -4.23 -2.84
CA VAL A 41 -2.30 -3.55 -1.76
C VAL A 41 -1.55 -4.55 -0.87
N GLN A 42 -2.16 -5.68 -0.54
CA GLN A 42 -1.50 -6.72 0.26
C GLN A 42 -0.31 -7.34 -0.46
N TYR A 43 -0.43 -7.55 -1.77
CA TYR A 43 0.63 -8.07 -2.62
C TYR A 43 1.82 -7.12 -2.69
N ALA A 44 1.59 -5.81 -2.78
CA ALA A 44 2.66 -4.80 -2.68
C ALA A 44 3.45 -4.95 -1.37
N SER A 45 2.75 -5.05 -0.23
CA SER A 45 3.38 -5.29 1.07
C SER A 45 4.18 -6.59 1.11
N ALA A 46 3.60 -7.69 0.62
CA ALA A 46 4.27 -8.99 0.56
C ALA A 46 5.55 -8.95 -0.31
N ARG A 47 5.51 -8.23 -1.43
CA ARG A 47 6.66 -8.02 -2.31
C ARG A 47 7.77 -7.22 -1.64
N CYS A 48 7.45 -6.13 -0.92
CA CYS A 48 8.44 -5.39 -0.13
C CYS A 48 9.16 -6.29 0.88
N HIS A 49 8.41 -7.08 1.66
CA HIS A 49 9.00 -8.01 2.62
C HIS A 49 9.84 -9.10 1.94
N SER A 50 9.41 -9.56 0.76
CA SER A 50 10.18 -10.54 -0.02
C SER A 50 11.52 -9.99 -0.49
N VAL A 51 11.57 -8.73 -0.93
CA VAL A 51 12.82 -8.07 -1.33
C VAL A 51 13.81 -8.03 -0.16
N PHE A 52 13.35 -7.62 1.02
CA PHE A 52 14.23 -7.59 2.21
C PHE A 52 14.71 -8.98 2.63
N ARG A 53 13.86 -10.01 2.57
CA ARG A 53 14.29 -11.40 2.85
C ARG A 53 15.36 -11.86 1.85
N GLN A 54 15.11 -11.68 0.55
CA GLN A 54 16.05 -12.07 -0.49
C GLN A 54 17.39 -11.33 -0.37
N ALA A 55 17.34 -10.03 -0.07
CA ALA A 55 18.54 -9.24 0.16
C ALA A 55 19.32 -9.75 1.40
N SER A 56 18.64 -10.13 2.48
CA SER A 56 19.29 -10.75 3.64
C SER A 56 19.93 -12.10 3.32
N GLU A 57 19.28 -12.94 2.51
CA GLU A 57 19.77 -14.26 2.11
C GLU A 57 20.97 -14.16 1.15
N GLN A 58 20.93 -13.22 0.21
CA GLN A 58 21.91 -13.13 -0.88
C GLN A 58 23.10 -12.22 -0.54
N LEU A 59 22.87 -11.13 0.19
CA LEU A 59 23.92 -10.17 0.56
C LEU A 59 24.49 -10.43 1.96
N GLY A 60 23.89 -11.36 2.73
CA GLY A 60 24.26 -11.63 4.11
C GLY A 60 23.92 -10.48 5.07
N GLU A 61 23.11 -9.51 4.63
CA GLU A 61 22.76 -8.33 5.42
C GLU A 61 21.44 -8.56 6.16
N ALA A 62 21.54 -8.91 7.44
CA ALA A 62 20.37 -9.22 8.27
C ALA A 62 19.61 -7.99 8.78
N ASN A 63 20.17 -6.79 8.64
CA ASN A 63 19.61 -5.58 9.23
C ASN A 63 19.68 -4.37 8.29
N PHE A 64 18.55 -4.03 7.70
CA PHE A 64 18.34 -2.84 6.87
C PHE A 64 18.08 -1.62 7.76
N ASP A 65 19.09 -1.24 8.53
CA ASP A 65 19.01 -0.10 9.43
C ASP A 65 18.79 1.21 8.66
N ARG A 66 17.84 2.01 9.12
CA ARG A 66 17.43 3.24 8.43
C ARG A 66 18.59 4.23 8.35
N ASP A 67 19.37 4.38 9.40
CA ASP A 67 20.45 5.37 9.44
C ASP A 67 21.55 5.04 8.41
N ARG A 68 21.80 3.74 8.17
CA ARG A 68 22.71 3.28 7.10
C ARG A 68 22.12 3.52 5.72
N LEU A 69 20.83 3.28 5.55
CA LEU A 69 20.14 3.45 4.26
C LEU A 69 19.98 4.91 3.83
N VAL A 70 19.97 5.87 4.76
CA VAL A 70 19.88 7.31 4.43
C VAL A 70 20.99 7.74 3.47
N ALA A 71 22.20 7.20 3.62
CA ALA A 71 23.32 7.52 2.73
C ALA A 71 23.06 7.11 1.27
N SER A 72 22.25 6.07 1.06
CA SER A 72 21.89 5.56 -0.27
C SER A 72 20.72 6.31 -0.91
N VAL A 73 20.01 7.18 -0.17
CA VAL A 73 18.88 7.93 -0.75
C VAL A 73 19.35 8.85 -1.88
N ALA A 74 20.58 9.37 -1.80
CA ALA A 74 21.16 10.23 -2.83
C ALA A 74 21.40 9.52 -4.17
N SER A 75 21.43 8.17 -4.20
CA SER A 75 21.55 7.40 -5.44
C SER A 75 20.20 7.08 -6.10
N LEU A 76 19.08 7.42 -5.46
CA LEU A 76 17.74 7.24 -6.02
C LEU A 76 17.43 8.42 -6.96
N THR A 77 17.77 8.27 -8.23
CA THR A 77 17.69 9.34 -9.25
C THR A 77 16.70 9.07 -10.36
N ASP A 78 16.20 7.83 -10.48
CA ASP A 78 15.23 7.48 -11.50
C ASP A 78 13.88 8.19 -11.27
N GLU A 79 13.18 8.53 -12.35
CA GLU A 79 11.91 9.25 -12.25
C GLU A 79 10.85 8.45 -11.48
N GLY A 80 10.84 7.13 -11.60
CA GLY A 80 9.97 6.23 -10.84
C GLY A 80 10.30 6.22 -9.35
N GLU A 81 11.59 6.18 -9.00
CA GLU A 81 12.07 6.26 -7.61
C GLU A 81 11.65 7.59 -6.96
N ILE A 82 11.93 8.71 -7.63
CA ILE A 82 11.54 10.05 -7.16
C ILE A 82 10.01 10.18 -7.06
N GLY A 83 9.28 9.62 -8.02
CA GLY A 83 7.81 9.56 -8.00
C GLY A 83 7.27 8.82 -6.77
N LEU A 84 7.83 7.66 -6.46
CA LEU A 84 7.44 6.88 -5.29
C LEU A 84 7.77 7.62 -3.98
N ILE A 85 8.95 8.25 -3.89
CA ILE A 85 9.34 9.08 -2.73
C ILE A 85 8.34 10.22 -2.52
N ARG A 86 7.94 10.92 -3.59
CA ARG A 86 6.94 11.99 -3.52
C ARG A 86 5.59 11.46 -3.03
N LYS A 87 5.12 10.34 -3.56
CA LYS A 87 3.86 9.71 -3.13
C LYS A 87 3.91 9.37 -1.64
N LEU A 88 5.00 8.77 -1.15
CA LEU A 88 5.19 8.47 0.27
C LEU A 88 5.14 9.73 1.16
N ALA A 89 5.70 10.84 0.68
CA ALA A 89 5.72 12.11 1.41
C ALA A 89 4.33 12.78 1.53
N GLU A 90 3.34 12.39 0.71
CA GLU A 90 1.97 12.89 0.79
C GLU A 90 1.21 12.34 2.01
N TYR A 91 1.61 11.16 2.53
CA TYR A 91 0.83 10.40 3.50
C TYR A 91 0.44 11.16 4.78
N PRO A 92 1.34 11.93 5.43
CA PRO A 92 0.97 12.65 6.66
C PRO A 92 -0.15 13.68 6.44
N ARG A 93 -0.05 14.47 5.36
CA ARG A 93 -1.07 15.48 5.02
C ARG A 93 -2.37 14.83 4.57
N LEU A 94 -2.29 13.70 3.88
CA LEU A 94 -3.46 12.93 3.49
C LEU A 94 -4.23 12.48 4.74
N ILE A 95 -3.55 11.88 5.74
CA ILE A 95 -4.19 11.43 6.98
C ILE A 95 -4.90 12.60 7.66
N GLU A 96 -4.24 13.74 7.81
CA GLU A 96 -4.82 14.94 8.41
C GLU A 96 -6.07 15.39 7.66
N SER A 97 -5.99 15.52 6.33
CA SER A 97 -7.14 15.95 5.51
C SER A 97 -8.31 14.96 5.56
N ALA A 98 -8.02 13.65 5.58
CA ALA A 98 -9.02 12.60 5.65
C ALA A 98 -9.73 12.59 7.02
N ALA A 99 -8.99 12.84 8.10
CA ALA A 99 -9.54 12.96 9.44
C ALA A 99 -10.45 14.19 9.56
N LEU A 100 -10.00 15.36 9.09
CA LEU A 100 -10.78 16.60 9.12
C LEU A 100 -12.08 16.50 8.31
N ALA A 101 -12.03 15.83 7.16
CA ALA A 101 -13.18 15.64 6.30
C ALA A 101 -14.08 14.46 6.72
N LEU A 102 -13.65 13.62 7.66
CA LEU A 102 -14.29 12.34 8.01
C LEU A 102 -14.41 11.41 6.79
N GLU A 103 -13.39 11.40 5.94
CA GLU A 103 -13.33 10.67 4.67
C GLU A 103 -12.23 9.58 4.71
N PRO A 104 -12.40 8.49 5.49
CA PRO A 104 -11.37 7.46 5.63
C PRO A 104 -11.08 6.70 4.33
N HIS A 105 -11.99 6.78 3.35
CA HIS A 105 -11.80 6.20 2.03
C HIS A 105 -10.60 6.77 1.27
N ARG A 106 -10.20 8.01 1.57
CA ARG A 106 -8.99 8.61 1.03
C ARG A 106 -7.73 7.79 1.33
N LEU A 107 -7.67 7.15 2.50
CA LEU A 107 -6.53 6.29 2.84
C LEU A 107 -6.52 5.03 1.97
N ALA A 108 -7.68 4.43 1.73
CA ALA A 108 -7.78 3.22 0.90
C ALA A 108 -7.41 3.51 -0.57
N PHE A 109 -7.87 4.64 -1.12
CA PHE A 109 -7.46 5.11 -2.45
C PHE A 109 -5.95 5.37 -2.52
N TYR A 110 -5.40 6.08 -1.55
CA TYR A 110 -3.96 6.32 -1.49
C TYR A 110 -3.12 5.04 -1.42
N LEU A 111 -3.53 4.05 -0.62
CA LEU A 111 -2.82 2.78 -0.53
C LEU A 111 -2.82 2.02 -1.85
N TYR A 112 -3.95 2.05 -2.58
CA TYR A 112 -4.03 1.46 -3.92
C TYR A 112 -3.13 2.19 -4.93
N ASP A 113 -3.16 3.52 -4.93
CA ASP A 113 -2.28 4.32 -5.79
C ASP A 113 -0.80 4.09 -5.47
N LEU A 114 -0.44 4.02 -4.18
CA LEU A 114 0.93 3.77 -3.73
C LEU A 114 1.40 2.38 -4.17
N ALA A 115 0.54 1.36 -4.06
CA ALA A 115 0.81 0.02 -4.57
C ALA A 115 1.01 0.04 -6.09
N SER A 116 0.17 0.78 -6.82
CA SER A 116 0.31 0.95 -8.27
C SER A 116 1.65 1.60 -8.64
N SER A 117 2.04 2.69 -7.95
CA SER A 117 3.33 3.36 -8.16
C SER A 117 4.53 2.48 -7.82
N PHE A 118 4.40 1.58 -6.84
CA PHE A 118 5.45 0.63 -6.48
C PHE A 118 5.57 -0.55 -7.47
N HIS A 119 4.48 -0.89 -8.16
CA HIS A 119 4.44 -2.00 -9.11
C HIS A 119 4.86 -1.64 -10.53
N ALA A 120 4.74 -0.36 -10.91
CA ALA A 120 5.22 0.20 -12.17
C ALA A 120 6.73 0.07 -12.31
#